data_AF-A0A377E8Z0-F1
#
_entry.id   AF-A0A377E8Z0-F1
#
_cell.length_a   1.000
_cell.length_b   1.000
_cell.length_c   1.000
_cell.angle_alpha   90.00
_cell.angle_beta   90.00
_cell.angle_gamma   90.00
#
_symmetry.space_group_name_H-M   'P 1'
#
loop_
_entity.id
_entity.type
_entity.pdbx_description
1 polymer ?
#
loop_
_entity_poly.entity_id
_entity_poly.type
_entity_poly.pdbx_seq_one_letter_code
_entity_poly.pdbx_strand_id
1 'polypeptide(L)'
;MNVVPGKTTFTIDCRHTDAAVLRDFTQQLENDMRAICDEMDIGIDIDLWMDEEPVPMNKDLVATLTELCESEKLNYRVMHSGAGHDAQIFAPRVPTCMIFIPSINGISHNPAERTNITDLAEGVKNVGTHALSTCLAEIRSHKWDI
;
A
#
# COMPACT_ATOMS: atom_id res chain seq x y z
N MET A 1 4.63 7.56 -40.96
CA MET A 1 4.72 6.27 -40.22
C MET A 1 4.24 5.18 -41.15
N ASN A 2 5.09 4.24 -41.54
CA ASN A 2 4.79 3.19 -42.54
C ASN A 2 5.48 1.85 -42.25
N VAL A 3 5.91 1.61 -41.01
CA VAL A 3 6.59 0.38 -40.59
C VAL A 3 5.75 -0.28 -39.50
N VAL A 4 5.45 -1.57 -39.69
CA VAL A 4 4.73 -2.39 -38.69
C VAL A 4 5.70 -2.73 -37.55
N PRO A 5 5.32 -2.51 -36.27
CA PRO A 5 6.17 -2.88 -35.14
C PRO A 5 6.43 -4.40 -35.10
N GLY A 6 7.71 -4.80 -35.01
CA GLY A 6 8.11 -6.21 -34.90
C GLY A 6 8.24 -6.72 -33.46
N LYS A 7 8.18 -5.83 -32.47
CA LYS A 7 8.23 -6.15 -31.03
C LYS A 7 7.66 -4.98 -30.22
N THR A 8 6.95 -5.32 -29.15
CA THR A 8 6.55 -4.37 -28.12
C THR A 8 6.90 -4.95 -26.76
N THR A 9 7.32 -4.08 -25.84
CA THR A 9 7.54 -4.41 -24.44
C THR A 9 6.77 -3.41 -23.62
N PHE A 10 6.05 -3.91 -22.62
CA PHE A 10 5.24 -3.11 -21.71
C PHE A 10 5.24 -3.81 -20.35
N THR A 11 4.80 -3.09 -19.31
CA THR A 11 4.70 -3.60 -17.95
C THR A 11 3.26 -3.54 -17.49
N ILE A 12 2.91 -4.39 -16.53
CA ILE A 12 1.61 -4.41 -15.86
C ILE A 12 1.86 -4.48 -14.36
N ASP A 13 1.11 -3.67 -13.62
CA ASP A 13 1.11 -3.67 -12.15
C ASP A 13 -0.30 -4.02 -11.70
N CYS A 14 -0.42 -5.12 -10.96
CA CYS A 14 -1.69 -5.64 -10.44
C CYS A 14 -1.64 -5.65 -8.92
N ARG A 15 -2.64 -5.06 -8.27
CA ARG A 15 -2.71 -4.96 -6.81
C ARG A 15 -4.10 -5.27 -6.32
N HIS A 16 -4.19 -6.06 -5.25
CA HIS A 16 -5.42 -6.31 -4.54
C HIS A 16 -5.11 -6.64 -3.08
N THR A 17 -6.02 -6.33 -2.15
CA THR A 17 -5.81 -6.59 -0.71
C THR A 17 -6.06 -8.05 -0.33
N ASP A 18 -6.75 -8.78 -1.19
CA ASP A 18 -6.94 -10.24 -1.13
C ASP A 18 -6.02 -10.94 -2.13
N ALA A 19 -5.10 -11.76 -1.61
CA ALA A 19 -4.12 -12.49 -2.40
C ALA A 19 -4.74 -13.53 -3.34
N ALA A 20 -5.86 -14.16 -2.96
CA ALA A 20 -6.53 -15.13 -3.82
C ALA A 20 -7.13 -14.45 -5.04
N VAL A 21 -7.81 -13.32 -4.83
CA VAL A 21 -8.36 -12.51 -5.93
C VAL A 21 -7.25 -12.01 -6.86
N LEU A 22 -6.10 -11.59 -6.31
CA LEU A 22 -4.96 -11.14 -7.14
C LEU A 22 -4.44 -12.28 -8.02
N ARG A 23 -4.21 -13.47 -7.45
CA ARG A 23 -3.74 -14.64 -8.20
C ARG A 23 -4.73 -15.09 -9.27
N ASP A 24 -6.02 -15.12 -8.95
CA ASP A 24 -7.05 -15.49 -9.90
C ASP A 24 -7.10 -14.49 -11.07
N PHE A 25 -6.95 -13.19 -10.77
CA PHE A 25 -6.93 -12.14 -11.78
C PHE A 25 -5.68 -12.23 -12.67
N THR A 26 -4.48 -12.37 -12.10
CA THR A 26 -3.24 -12.47 -12.89
C THR A 26 -3.20 -13.73 -13.74
N GLN A 27 -3.73 -14.85 -13.23
CA GLN A 27 -3.84 -16.08 -14.01
C GLN A 27 -4.77 -15.93 -15.22
N GLN A 28 -5.91 -15.26 -15.05
CA GLN A 28 -6.82 -14.96 -16.16
C GLN A 28 -6.17 -14.02 -17.18
N LEU A 29 -5.52 -12.97 -16.69
CA LEU A 29 -4.81 -11.99 -17.51
C LEU A 29 -3.73 -12.64 -18.39
N GLU A 30 -2.90 -13.52 -17.81
CA GLU A 30 -1.88 -14.24 -18.57
C GLU A 30 -2.48 -15.20 -19.61
N ASN A 31 -3.56 -15.91 -19.26
CA ASN A 31 -4.24 -16.81 -20.18
C ASN A 31 -4.82 -16.05 -21.39
N ASP A 32 -5.44 -14.90 -21.15
CA ASP A 32 -6.00 -14.05 -22.20
C ASP A 32 -4.90 -13.51 -23.13
N MET A 33 -3.77 -13.07 -22.58
CA MET A 33 -2.63 -12.63 -23.40
C MET A 33 -2.08 -13.73 -24.30
N ARG A 34 -1.94 -14.94 -23.76
CA ARG A 34 -1.48 -16.10 -24.55
C ARG A 34 -2.47 -16.45 -25.65
N ALA A 35 -3.77 -16.47 -25.35
CA ALA A 35 -4.80 -16.74 -26.35
C ALA A 35 -4.82 -15.71 -27.49
N ILE A 36 -4.68 -14.42 -27.17
CA ILE A 36 -4.59 -13.34 -28.17
C ILE A 36 -3.33 -13.50 -29.03
N CYS A 37 -2.20 -13.83 -28.40
CA CYS A 37 -0.94 -14.01 -29.13
C CYS A 37 -0.98 -15.22 -30.06
N ASP A 38 -1.60 -16.32 -29.63
CA ASP A 38 -1.83 -17.52 -30.45
C ASP A 38 -2.76 -17.22 -31.64
N GLU A 39 -3.84 -16.45 -31.44
CA GLU A 39 -4.75 -16.03 -32.53
C GLU A 39 -4.04 -15.14 -33.57
N MET A 40 -3.10 -14.31 -33.12
CA MET A 40 -2.37 -13.35 -33.95
C MET A 40 -1.08 -13.91 -34.57
N ASP A 41 -0.69 -15.15 -34.26
CA ASP A 41 0.59 -15.77 -34.66
C ASP A 41 1.80 -14.91 -34.24
N ILE A 42 1.78 -14.43 -32.98
CA ILE A 42 2.88 -13.65 -32.38
C ILE A 42 3.42 -14.35 -31.13
N GLY A 43 4.74 -14.24 -30.92
CA GLY A 43 5.37 -14.76 -29.69
C GLY A 43 5.15 -13.85 -28.48
N ILE A 44 5.01 -14.45 -27.30
CA ILE A 44 4.91 -13.75 -26.03
C ILE A 44 5.90 -14.32 -25.00
N ASP A 45 6.49 -13.42 -24.21
CA ASP A 45 7.34 -13.73 -23.07
C ASP A 45 6.82 -12.90 -21.88
N ILE A 46 6.53 -13.57 -20.75
CA ILE A 46 5.96 -12.97 -19.55
C ILE A 46 6.91 -13.27 -18.40
N ASP A 47 7.40 -12.21 -17.75
CA ASP A 47 8.31 -12.28 -16.61
C ASP A 47 7.65 -11.66 -15.37
N LEU A 48 7.32 -12.50 -14.39
CA LEU A 48 6.84 -12.08 -13.08
C LEU A 48 8.04 -11.76 -12.19
N TRP A 49 8.58 -10.56 -12.36
CA TRP A 49 9.78 -10.14 -11.62
C TRP A 49 9.49 -9.69 -10.18
N MET A 50 8.23 -9.44 -9.81
CA MET A 50 7.81 -9.06 -8.46
C MET A 50 6.45 -9.68 -8.12
N ASP A 51 6.41 -10.41 -7.00
CA ASP A 51 5.20 -11.03 -6.44
C ASP A 51 5.23 -10.87 -4.91
N GLU A 52 4.36 -10.00 -4.40
CA GLU A 52 4.34 -9.59 -3.00
C GLU A 52 2.93 -9.81 -2.42
N GLU A 53 2.84 -10.57 -1.33
CA GLU A 53 1.56 -10.79 -0.66
C GLU A 53 1.05 -9.50 0.03
N PRO A 54 -0.27 -9.28 0.09
CA PRO A 54 -0.84 -8.19 0.89
C PRO A 54 -0.47 -8.33 2.36
N VAL A 55 0.15 -7.29 2.93
CA VAL A 55 0.63 -7.31 4.31
C VAL A 55 -0.34 -6.54 5.22
N PRO A 56 -1.09 -7.21 6.12
CA PRO A 56 -1.96 -6.53 7.06
C PRO A 56 -1.15 -5.77 8.11
N MET A 57 -1.62 -4.58 8.48
CA MET A 57 -1.09 -3.85 9.63
C MET A 57 -1.58 -4.49 10.94
N ASN A 58 -0.85 -4.28 12.03
CA ASN A 58 -1.20 -4.78 13.35
C ASN A 58 -2.56 -4.20 13.81
N LYS A 59 -3.50 -5.09 14.14
CA LYS A 59 -4.89 -4.72 14.45
C LYS A 59 -5.02 -3.91 15.73
N ASP A 60 -4.21 -4.23 16.74
CA ASP A 60 -4.26 -3.56 18.05
C ASP A 60 -3.75 -2.12 17.91
N LEU A 61 -2.66 -1.91 17.17
CA LEU A 61 -2.17 -0.56 16.85
C LEU A 61 -3.19 0.25 16.04
N VAL A 62 -3.86 -0.36 15.06
CA VAL A 62 -4.92 0.32 14.30
C VAL A 62 -6.09 0.68 15.22
N ALA A 63 -6.49 -0.21 16.13
CA ALA A 63 -7.55 0.07 17.11
C ALA A 63 -7.17 1.21 18.04
N THR A 64 -5.97 1.20 18.61
CA THR A 64 -5.44 2.27 19.46
C THR A 64 -5.43 3.63 18.76
N LEU A 65 -4.98 3.68 17.50
CA LEU A 65 -5.01 4.92 16.71
C LEU A 65 -6.44 5.38 16.39
N THR A 66 -7.35 4.43 16.18
CA THR A 66 -8.77 4.72 15.92
C THR A 66 -9.42 5.35 17.16
N GLU A 67 -9.23 4.74 18.34
CA GLU A 67 -9.74 5.27 19.62
C GLU A 67 -9.18 6.66 19.93
N LEU A 68 -7.91 6.91 19.64
CA LEU A 68 -7.28 8.22 19.78
C LEU A 68 -7.93 9.28 18.87
N CYS A 69 -8.14 8.94 17.59
CA CYS A 69 -8.82 9.84 16.66
C CYS A 69 -10.25 10.16 17.13
N GLU A 70 -10.95 9.18 17.70
CA GLU A 70 -12.28 9.37 18.28
C GLU A 70 -12.27 10.27 19.52
N SER A 71 -11.33 10.06 20.45
CA SER A 71 -11.24 10.87 21.68
C SER A 71 -10.92 12.33 21.40
N GLU A 72 -10.06 12.58 20.41
CA GLU A 72 -9.68 13.91 19.95
C GLU A 72 -10.68 14.51 18.94
N LYS A 73 -11.73 13.75 18.57
CA LYS A 73 -12.78 14.15 17.61
C LYS A 73 -12.20 14.56 16.24
N LEU A 74 -11.17 13.87 15.79
CA LEU A 74 -10.56 14.08 14.49
C LEU A 74 -11.43 13.47 13.40
N ASN A 75 -11.36 14.05 12.19
CA ASN A 75 -11.96 13.42 11.03
C ASN A 75 -11.00 12.35 10.49
N TYR A 76 -11.43 11.10 10.50
CA TYR A 76 -10.57 9.99 10.10
C TYR A 76 -11.33 8.91 9.31
N ARG A 77 -10.57 8.04 8.66
CA ARG A 77 -11.07 6.82 8.02
C ARG A 77 -10.03 5.72 8.11
N VAL A 78 -10.45 4.51 8.45
CA VAL A 78 -9.62 3.30 8.28
C VAL A 78 -9.64 2.89 6.81
N MET A 79 -8.45 2.69 6.23
CA MET A 79 -8.31 2.34 4.82
C MET A 79 -7.07 1.46 4.57
N HIS A 80 -7.08 0.76 3.44
CA HIS A 80 -5.91 0.07 2.92
C HIS A 80 -5.01 1.04 2.15
N SER A 81 -3.69 0.82 2.18
CA SER A 81 -2.79 1.48 1.23
C SER A 81 -2.89 0.83 -0.14
N GLY A 82 -3.00 1.66 -1.18
CA GLY A 82 -2.84 1.23 -2.58
C GLY A 82 -1.38 1.25 -3.05
N ALA A 83 -0.47 1.82 -2.25
CA ALA A 83 0.94 1.97 -2.57
C ALA A 83 1.81 1.03 -1.73
N GLY A 84 2.97 0.65 -2.30
CA GLY A 84 3.99 -0.05 -1.54
C GLY A 84 4.70 0.89 -0.57
N HIS A 85 4.99 0.41 0.64
CA HIS A 85 5.71 1.18 1.67
C HIS A 85 6.66 0.28 2.46
N ASP A 86 7.75 0.84 2.98
CA ASP A 86 8.70 0.11 3.83
C ASP A 86 8.04 -0.58 5.02
N ALA A 87 6.90 -0.05 5.51
CA ALA A 87 6.07 -0.67 6.53
C ALA A 87 5.69 -2.13 6.22
N GLN A 88 5.53 -2.50 4.94
CA GLN A 88 5.25 -3.88 4.52
C GLN A 88 6.42 -4.83 4.83
N ILE A 89 7.66 -4.33 4.82
CA ILE A 89 8.85 -5.12 5.13
C ILE A 89 8.95 -5.38 6.64
N PHE A 90 8.55 -4.41 7.46
CA PHE A 90 8.60 -4.48 8.91
C PHE A 90 7.45 -5.27 9.53
N ALA A 91 6.23 -5.11 9.01
CA ALA A 91 5.00 -5.64 9.58
C ALA A 91 5.02 -7.17 9.89
N PRO A 92 5.68 -8.04 9.11
CA PRO A 92 5.78 -9.47 9.44
C PRO A 92 6.59 -9.78 10.71
N ARG A 93 7.40 -8.84 11.19
CA ARG A 93 8.36 -9.05 12.29
C ARG A 93 8.13 -8.14 13.48
N VAL A 94 7.54 -6.97 13.26
CA VAL A 94 7.34 -5.94 14.28
C VAL A 94 5.91 -5.42 14.15
N PRO A 95 5.15 -5.27 15.26
CA PRO A 95 3.86 -4.59 15.24
C PRO A 95 3.97 -3.25 14.52
N THR A 96 3.29 -3.13 13.38
CA THR A 96 3.42 -1.98 12.48
C THR A 96 2.04 -1.48 12.09
N CYS A 97 1.86 -0.16 12.04
CA CYS A 97 0.70 0.49 11.48
C CYS A 97 1.13 1.75 10.73
N MET A 98 0.25 2.28 9.89
CA MET A 98 0.51 3.49 9.11
C MET A 98 -0.56 4.54 9.39
N ILE A 99 -0.15 5.80 9.36
CA ILE A 99 -1.02 6.98 9.44
C ILE A 99 -0.92 7.70 8.11
N PHE A 100 -2.07 7.97 7.48
CA PHE A 100 -2.12 8.72 6.24
C PHE A 100 -2.71 10.11 6.44
N ILE A 101 -2.06 11.07 5.78
CA ILE A 101 -2.49 12.46 5.72
C ILE A 101 -2.89 12.75 4.27
N PRO A 102 -4.04 13.40 4.03
CA PRO A 102 -4.56 13.56 2.68
C PRO A 102 -3.63 14.39 1.79
N SER A 103 -3.37 13.92 0.58
CA SER A 103 -2.80 14.76 -0.48
C SER A 103 -3.93 15.51 -1.20
N ILE A 104 -3.69 16.76 -1.59
CA ILE A 104 -4.66 17.58 -2.32
C ILE A 104 -4.99 16.88 -3.64
N ASN A 105 -6.28 16.60 -3.86
CA ASN A 105 -6.81 15.84 -4.99
C ASN A 105 -6.25 14.41 -5.13
N GLY A 106 -5.62 13.86 -4.08
CA GLY A 106 -5.01 12.53 -4.11
C GLY A 106 -3.81 12.42 -5.06
N ILE A 107 -3.19 13.53 -5.46
CA ILE A 107 -2.05 13.54 -6.38
C ILE A 107 -0.82 13.00 -5.65
N SER A 108 -0.10 12.08 -6.30
CA SER A 108 1.21 11.59 -5.85
C SER A 108 2.12 11.29 -7.06
N HIS A 109 3.43 11.20 -6.85
CA HIS A 109 4.45 11.00 -7.90
C HIS A 109 4.39 12.08 -8.99
N ASN A 110 4.01 13.30 -8.61
CA ASN A 110 3.83 14.42 -9.52
C ASN A 110 4.36 15.69 -8.84
N PRO A 111 5.01 16.62 -9.55
CA PRO A 111 5.48 17.88 -8.97
C PRO A 111 4.38 18.75 -8.32
N ALA A 112 3.11 18.53 -8.66
CA ALA A 112 1.96 19.19 -8.04
C ALA A 112 1.50 18.53 -6.72
N GLU A 113 2.12 17.43 -6.31
CA GLU A 113 1.84 16.75 -5.04
C GLU A 113 2.03 17.72 -3.87
N ARG A 114 0.98 17.86 -3.06
CA ARG A 114 0.98 18.76 -1.91
C ARG A 114 -0.06 18.34 -0.90
N THR A 115 0.27 18.46 0.38
CA THR A 115 -0.65 18.32 1.51
C THR A 115 -0.87 19.67 2.17
N ASN A 116 -2.07 19.94 2.71
CA ASN A 116 -2.26 21.19 3.46
C ASN A 116 -1.46 21.15 4.77
N ILE A 117 -0.86 22.27 5.13
CA ILE A 117 -0.04 22.37 6.35
C ILE A 117 -0.87 22.05 7.61
N THR A 118 -2.17 22.38 7.60
CA THR A 118 -3.09 22.03 8.69
C THR A 118 -3.24 20.53 8.86
N ASP A 119 -3.38 19.80 7.75
CA ASP A 119 -3.53 18.34 7.76
C ASP A 119 -2.22 17.68 8.23
N LEU A 120 -1.06 18.20 7.79
CA LEU A 120 0.25 17.75 8.30
C LEU A 120 0.40 17.99 9.81
N ALA A 121 0.01 19.18 10.28
CA ALA A 121 0.12 19.53 11.68
C ALA A 121 -0.79 18.64 12.55
N GLU A 122 -2.01 18.38 12.11
CA GLU A 122 -2.95 17.46 12.78
C GLU A 122 -2.38 16.04 12.82
N GLY A 123 -1.86 15.54 11.69
CA GLY A 123 -1.22 14.23 11.59
C GLY A 123 -0.04 14.03 12.53
N VAL A 124 0.90 14.97 12.55
CA VAL A 124 2.12 14.86 13.37
C VAL A 124 1.81 15.08 14.85
N LYS A 125 1.04 16.13 15.17
CA LYS A 125 0.82 16.53 16.56
C LYS A 125 -0.18 15.61 17.26
N ASN A 126 -1.31 15.35 16.64
CA ASN A 126 -2.39 14.64 17.32
C ASN A 126 -2.19 13.14 17.24
N VAL A 127 -1.80 12.60 16.08
CA VAL A 127 -1.65 11.16 15.89
C VAL A 127 -0.22 10.71 16.15
N GLY A 128 0.77 11.31 15.50
CA GLY A 128 2.18 10.88 15.60
C GLY A 128 2.75 10.96 17.03
N THR A 129 2.48 12.05 17.74
CA THR A 129 3.03 12.27 19.09
C THR A 129 2.35 11.39 20.15
N HIS A 130 1.03 11.17 20.05
CA HIS A 130 0.30 10.29 20.97
C HIS A 130 0.50 8.80 20.66
N ALA A 131 0.66 8.44 19.39
CA ALA A 131 1.08 7.10 19.00
C ALA A 131 2.44 6.76 19.61
N LEU A 132 3.40 7.70 19.52
CA LEU A 132 4.72 7.53 20.10
C LEU A 132 4.67 7.40 21.63
N SER A 133 3.85 8.21 22.32
CA SER A 133 3.72 8.11 23.77
C SER A 133 3.09 6.80 24.22
N THR A 134 2.12 6.27 23.47
CA THR A 134 1.45 4.99 23.74
C THR A 134 2.40 3.81 23.48
N CYS A 135 3.10 3.81 22.35
CA CYS A 135 4.14 2.81 22.05
C CYS A 135 5.27 2.85 23.11
N LEU A 136 5.68 4.03 23.58
CA LEU A 136 6.68 4.15 24.64
C LEU A 136 6.16 3.63 25.99
N ALA A 137 4.88 3.79 26.29
CA ALA A 137 4.25 3.23 27.49
C ALA A 137 4.20 1.70 27.42
N GLU A 138 3.86 1.13 26.27
CA GLU A 138 3.87 -0.31 26.04
C GLU A 138 5.29 -0.90 26.11
N ILE A 139 6.28 -0.29 25.45
CA ILE A 139 7.71 -0.67 25.54
C ILE A 139 8.23 -0.63 26.98
N ARG A 140 7.74 0.30 27.81
CA ARG A 140 8.10 0.36 29.23
C ARG A 140 7.41 -0.72 30.07
N SER A 141 6.23 -1.17 29.66
CA SER A 141 5.43 -2.17 30.35
C SER A 141 5.81 -3.61 29.99
N HIS A 142 6.26 -3.84 28.75
CA HIS A 142 6.69 -5.13 28.24
C HIS A 142 8.21 -5.14 28.13
N LYS A 143 8.88 -6.02 28.88
CA LYS A 143 10.26 -6.38 28.59
C LYS A 143 10.26 -7.10 27.26
N TRP A 144 10.58 -6.36 26.19
CA TRP A 144 10.91 -6.97 24.92
C TRP A 144 12.25 -7.69 25.15
N ASP A 145 12.19 -9.00 25.39
CA ASP A 145 13.37 -9.86 25.43
C ASP A 145 13.89 -9.95 23.98
N ILE A 146 14.84 -9.08 23.66
CA ILE A 146 15.70 -9.18 22.47
C ILE A 146 16.97 -9.93 22.88
#